data_AF-A0A7Z0HXF6-F1
#
_entry.id   AF-A0A7Z0HXF6-F1
#
_cell.length_a   1.000
_cell.length_b   1.000
_cell.length_c   1.000
_cell.angle_alpha   90.00
_cell.angle_beta   90.00
_cell.angle_gamma   90.00
#
_symmetry.space_group_name_H-M   'P 1'
#
loop_
_entity.id
_entity.type
_entity.pdbx_description
1 polymer ?
#
loop_
_entity_poly.entity_id
_entity_poly.type
_entity_poly.pdbx_seq_one_letter_code
_entity_poly.pdbx_strand_id
1 'polypeptide(L)'
;MTHPMPPRGIDLLDQAATELRQTLAPQLTGAARYHALLAANAVATAAREARAAPHLATADAALAGLDPAAIRAGAHDQDASLHARLKTRAALRAWIADPRSLSPEDRATHLPKDLHDT
;
A
#
# COMPACT_ATOMS: atom_id res chain seq x y z
N MET A 1 -21.63 26.85 -11.82
CA MET A 1 -21.34 25.52 -12.40
C MET A 1 -19.92 25.16 -12.04
N THR A 2 -19.74 24.35 -11.02
CA THR A 2 -18.42 23.87 -10.59
C THR A 2 -18.01 22.78 -11.58
N HIS A 3 -17.07 23.07 -12.47
CA HIS A 3 -16.47 22.03 -13.31
C HIS A 3 -15.79 21.02 -12.38
N PRO A 4 -16.12 19.71 -12.44
CA PRO A 4 -15.39 18.72 -11.67
C PRO A 4 -13.92 18.76 -12.11
N MET A 5 -13.00 18.86 -11.14
CA MET A 5 -11.58 18.72 -11.45
C MET A 5 -11.35 17.38 -12.14
N PRO A 6 -10.50 17.33 -13.18
CA PRO A 6 -10.14 16.06 -13.80
C PRO A 6 -9.54 15.11 -12.74
N PRO A 7 -9.87 13.81 -12.79
CA PRO A 7 -9.34 12.83 -11.86
C PRO A 7 -7.80 12.86 -11.87
N ARG A 8 -7.19 12.73 -10.69
CA ARG A 8 -5.72 12.60 -10.63
C ARG A 8 -5.34 11.26 -11.26
N GLY A 9 -4.10 11.15 -11.74
CA GLY A 9 -3.62 9.92 -12.39
C GLY A 9 -3.79 8.65 -11.54
N ILE A 10 -3.74 8.78 -10.21
CA ILE A 10 -3.97 7.67 -9.27
C ILE A 10 -5.46 7.26 -9.25
N ASP A 11 -6.40 8.21 -9.33
CA ASP A 11 -7.84 7.93 -9.33
C ASP A 11 -8.24 7.12 -10.57
N LEU A 12 -7.54 7.34 -11.69
CA LEU A 12 -7.71 6.56 -12.90
C LEU A 12 -7.27 5.09 -12.73
N LEU A 13 -6.25 4.82 -11.92
CA LEU A 13 -5.82 3.44 -11.63
C LEU A 13 -6.89 2.69 -10.82
N ASP A 14 -7.49 3.34 -9.82
CA ASP A 14 -8.59 2.74 -9.05
C ASP A 14 -9.82 2.47 -9.92
N GLN A 15 -10.17 3.43 -10.78
CA GLN A 15 -11.28 3.27 -11.70
C GLN A 15 -11.01 2.13 -12.67
N ALA A 16 -9.80 2.03 -13.23
CA ALA A 16 -9.42 0.93 -14.12
C ALA A 16 -9.48 -0.43 -13.39
N ALA A 17 -8.96 -0.53 -12.16
CA ALA A 17 -9.04 -1.76 -11.38
C ALA A 17 -10.49 -2.15 -11.06
N THR A 18 -11.36 -1.17 -10.79
CA THR A 18 -12.78 -1.36 -10.57
C THR A 18 -13.47 -1.87 -11.83
N GLU A 19 -13.26 -1.20 -12.96
CA GLU A 19 -13.87 -1.56 -14.25
C GLU A 19 -13.46 -2.96 -14.72
N LEU A 20 -12.17 -3.31 -14.58
CA LEU A 20 -11.67 -4.65 -14.90
C LEU A 20 -12.36 -5.72 -14.04
N ARG A 21 -12.56 -5.45 -12.74
CA ARG A 21 -13.09 -6.42 -11.77
C ARG A 21 -14.62 -6.55 -11.81
N GLN A 22 -15.32 -5.42 -11.92
CA GLN A 22 -16.76 -5.35 -11.74
C GLN A 22 -17.52 -5.34 -13.07
N THR A 23 -16.93 -4.81 -14.15
CA THR A 23 -17.59 -4.71 -15.45
C THR A 23 -17.08 -5.76 -16.42
N LEU A 24 -15.76 -5.84 -16.63
CA LEU A 24 -15.18 -6.70 -17.66
C LEU A 24 -15.13 -8.18 -17.23
N ALA A 25 -14.55 -8.49 -16.06
CA ALA A 25 -14.35 -9.87 -15.62
C ALA A 25 -15.63 -10.73 -15.58
N PRO A 26 -16.81 -10.22 -15.17
CA PRO A 26 -18.06 -11.01 -15.18
C PRO A 26 -18.53 -11.42 -16.58
N GLN A 27 -18.12 -10.70 -17.64
CA GLN A 27 -18.49 -10.98 -19.03
C GLN A 27 -17.53 -11.98 -19.70
N LEU A 28 -16.41 -12.29 -19.07
CA LEU A 28 -15.37 -13.17 -19.59
C LEU A 28 -15.42 -14.56 -18.95
N THR A 29 -14.83 -15.55 -19.61
CA THR A 29 -14.70 -16.92 -19.10
C THR A 29 -13.25 -17.42 -19.21
N GLY A 30 -12.95 -18.52 -18.50
CA GLY A 30 -11.65 -19.21 -18.56
C GLY A 30 -10.45 -18.28 -18.31
N ALA A 31 -9.43 -18.42 -19.16
CA ALA A 31 -8.17 -17.66 -19.06
C ALA A 31 -8.38 -16.14 -19.19
N ALA A 32 -9.32 -15.69 -20.03
CA ALA A 32 -9.58 -14.26 -20.21
C ALA A 32 -10.10 -13.61 -18.92
N ARG A 33 -11.01 -14.29 -18.20
CA ARG A 33 -11.49 -13.84 -16.89
C ARG A 33 -10.37 -13.80 -15.86
N TYR A 34 -9.52 -14.83 -15.83
CA TYR A 34 -8.36 -14.87 -14.94
C TYR A 34 -7.41 -13.69 -15.20
N HIS A 35 -7.05 -13.42 -16.46
CA HIS A 35 -6.19 -12.30 -16.82
C HIS A 35 -6.80 -10.95 -16.45
N ALA A 36 -8.11 -10.75 -16.63
CA ALA A 36 -8.78 -9.52 -16.24
C ALA A 36 -8.70 -9.29 -14.71
N LEU A 37 -8.92 -10.33 -13.90
CA LEU A 37 -8.80 -10.23 -12.44
C LEU A 37 -7.34 -10.03 -11.99
N LEU A 38 -6.38 -10.69 -12.65
CA LEU A 38 -4.96 -10.51 -12.39
C LEU A 38 -4.53 -9.07 -12.68
N ALA A 39 -4.94 -8.53 -13.84
CA ALA A 39 -4.70 -7.14 -14.21
C ALA A 39 -5.35 -6.18 -13.20
N ALA A 40 -6.60 -6.42 -12.79
CA ALA A 40 -7.27 -5.61 -11.78
C ALA A 40 -6.53 -5.58 -10.44
N ASN A 41 -5.92 -6.69 -10.03
CA ASN A 41 -5.09 -6.75 -8.82
C ASN A 41 -3.77 -6.00 -9.01
N ALA A 42 -3.09 -6.18 -10.15
CA ALA A 42 -1.84 -5.48 -10.45
C ALA A 42 -2.03 -3.94 -10.49
N VAL A 43 -3.08 -3.46 -11.15
CA VAL A 43 -3.42 -2.03 -11.21
C VAL A 43 -3.75 -1.49 -9.82
N ALA A 44 -4.53 -2.21 -9.02
CA ALA A 44 -4.83 -1.80 -7.64
C ALA A 44 -3.56 -1.74 -6.77
N THR A 45 -2.63 -2.68 -6.93
CA THR A 45 -1.33 -2.63 -6.25
C THR A 45 -0.51 -1.41 -6.69
N ALA A 46 -0.44 -1.12 -7.98
CA ALA A 46 0.25 0.06 -8.49
C ALA A 46 -0.34 1.37 -7.94
N ALA A 47 -1.67 1.47 -7.82
CA ALA A 47 -2.33 2.61 -7.19
C ALA A 47 -1.92 2.78 -5.72
N ARG A 48 -1.86 1.67 -4.96
CA ARG A 48 -1.38 1.67 -3.57
C ARG A 48 0.09 2.05 -3.48
N GLU A 49 0.96 1.52 -4.33
CA GLU A 49 2.37 1.90 -4.39
C GLU A 49 2.54 3.41 -4.62
N ALA A 50 1.79 3.98 -5.56
CA ALA A 50 1.83 5.41 -5.85
C ALA A 50 1.39 6.26 -4.65
N ARG A 51 0.34 5.85 -3.92
CA ARG A 51 -0.13 6.54 -2.70
C ARG A 51 0.84 6.42 -1.54
N ALA A 52 1.43 5.24 -1.34
CA ALA A 52 2.34 4.98 -0.24
C ALA A 52 3.77 5.48 -0.50
N ALA A 53 4.16 5.77 -1.75
CA ALA A 53 5.50 6.19 -2.12
C ALA A 53 6.11 7.32 -1.24
N PRO A 54 5.44 8.46 -1.00
CA PRO A 54 6.00 9.53 -0.15
C PRO A 54 6.19 9.06 1.31
N HIS A 55 5.28 8.24 1.81
CA HIS A 55 5.32 7.70 3.17
C HIS A 55 6.42 6.66 3.34
N LEU A 56 6.60 5.79 2.34
CA LEU A 56 7.70 4.83 2.29
C LEU A 56 9.06 5.52 2.21
N ALA A 57 9.19 6.56 1.39
CA ALA A 57 10.43 7.33 1.29
C ALA A 57 10.81 7.96 2.65
N THR A 58 9.81 8.48 3.38
CA THR A 58 10.00 9.04 4.73
C THR A 58 10.40 7.96 5.73
N ALA A 59 9.73 6.81 5.71
CA ALA A 59 10.03 5.68 6.59
C ALA A 59 11.42 5.08 6.31
N ASP A 60 11.82 4.98 5.04
CA ASP A 60 13.15 4.50 4.63
C ASP A 60 14.24 5.50 5.05
N ALA A 61 14.01 6.81 4.89
CA ALA A 61 14.93 7.84 5.37
C ALA A 61 15.11 7.81 6.90
N ALA A 62 14.05 7.54 7.67
CA ALA A 62 14.11 7.43 9.12
C ALA A 62 14.92 6.22 9.63
N LEU A 63 15.20 5.25 8.75
CA LEU A 63 16.01 4.06 9.00
C LEU A 63 17.40 4.15 8.33
N ALA A 64 17.68 5.24 7.61
CA ALA A 64 18.96 5.43 6.95
C ALA A 64 20.10 5.46 7.97
N GLY A 65 21.22 4.82 7.63
CA GLY A 65 22.42 4.77 8.48
C GLY A 65 22.37 3.72 9.60
N LEU A 66 21.29 2.97 9.75
CA LEU A 66 21.23 1.82 10.65
C LEU A 66 21.93 0.61 10.03
N ASP A 67 22.66 -0.14 10.84
CA ASP A 67 23.28 -1.40 10.43
C ASP A 67 22.33 -2.60 10.68
N PRO A 68 21.84 -3.28 9.63
CA PRO A 68 21.00 -4.46 9.80
C PRO A 68 21.70 -5.62 10.55
N ALA A 69 23.03 -5.71 10.51
CA ALA A 69 23.76 -6.73 11.25
C ALA A 69 23.71 -6.47 12.76
N ALA A 70 23.96 -5.22 13.19
CA ALA A 70 23.82 -4.81 14.59
C ALA A 70 22.40 -5.02 15.12
N ILE A 71 21.36 -4.71 14.32
CA ILE A 71 19.96 -4.98 14.68
C ILE A 71 19.75 -6.47 14.89
N ARG A 72 20.18 -7.33 13.94
CA ARG A 72 20.02 -8.79 14.06
C ARG A 72 20.85 -9.40 15.20
N ALA A 73 21.94 -8.74 15.59
CA ALA A 73 22.76 -9.14 16.74
C ALA A 73 22.17 -8.71 18.09
N GLY A 74 21.02 -8.02 18.10
CA GLY A 74 20.31 -7.62 19.31
C GLY A 74 20.81 -6.32 19.94
N ALA A 75 21.68 -5.56 19.27
CA ALA A 75 22.22 -4.30 19.80
C ALA A 75 21.15 -3.22 20.05
N HIS A 76 19.94 -3.42 19.52
CA HIS A 76 18.81 -2.51 19.63
C HIS A 76 17.55 -3.16 20.23
N ASP A 77 17.65 -4.30 20.93
CA ASP A 77 16.48 -5.08 21.38
C ASP A 77 15.59 -4.38 22.43
N GLN A 78 15.98 -3.20 22.91
CA GLN A 78 15.19 -2.36 23.81
C GLN A 78 14.94 -0.94 23.24
N ASP A 79 15.30 -0.71 21.98
CA ASP A 79 15.05 0.57 21.31
C ASP A 79 13.60 0.61 20.79
N ALA A 80 12.71 1.08 21.67
CA ALA A 80 11.29 1.25 21.34
C ALA A 80 11.07 2.20 20.15
N SER A 81 11.93 3.20 19.95
CA SER A 81 11.84 4.14 18.84
C SER A 81 12.19 3.47 17.51
N LEU A 82 13.25 2.66 17.50
CA LEU A 82 13.58 1.84 16.33
C LEU A 82 12.47 0.83 16.01
N HIS A 83 11.96 0.13 17.02
CA HIS A 83 10.88 -0.82 16.84
C HIS A 83 9.64 -0.15 16.21
N ALA A 84 9.26 1.05 16.69
CA ALA A 84 8.16 1.81 16.12
C ALA A 84 8.38 2.17 14.64
N ARG A 85 9.58 2.66 14.28
CA ARG A 85 9.94 2.98 12.88
C ARG A 85 9.87 1.74 11.97
N LEU A 86 10.38 0.60 12.44
CA LEU A 86 10.31 -0.67 11.70
C LEU A 86 8.86 -1.13 11.52
N LYS A 87 8.01 -1.01 12.55
CA LYS A 87 6.58 -1.32 12.47
C LYS A 87 5.84 -0.42 11.48
N THR A 88 6.11 0.89 11.45
CA THR A 88 5.54 1.81 10.45
C THR A 88 5.92 1.40 9.03
N ARG A 89 7.21 1.10 8.78
CA ARG A 89 7.66 0.63 7.46
C ARG A 89 7.03 -0.70 7.07
N ALA A 90 6.94 -1.65 8.00
CA ALA A 90 6.32 -2.95 7.76
C ALA A 90 4.83 -2.81 7.46
N ALA A 91 4.11 -1.95 8.19
CA ALA A 91 2.70 -1.68 7.96
C ALA A 91 2.46 -1.08 6.56
N LEU A 92 3.27 -0.11 6.13
CA LEU A 92 3.19 0.45 4.77
C LEU A 92 3.36 -0.63 3.69
N ARG A 93 4.35 -1.53 3.86
CA ARG A 93 4.59 -2.64 2.90
C ARG A 93 3.45 -3.65 2.91
N ALA A 94 2.91 -3.98 4.08
CA ALA A 94 1.76 -4.86 4.22
C ALA A 94 0.52 -4.26 3.54
N TRP A 95 0.26 -2.97 3.76
CA TRP A 95 -0.87 -2.26 3.14
C TRP A 95 -0.78 -2.24 1.61
N ILE A 96 0.41 -2.05 1.04
CA ILE A 96 0.60 -2.14 -0.42
C ILE A 96 0.25 -3.54 -0.95
N ALA A 97 0.70 -4.59 -0.27
CA ALA A 97 0.50 -5.97 -0.70
C ALA A 97 -0.97 -6.42 -0.53
N ASP A 98 -1.50 -6.30 0.70
CA ASP A 98 -2.90 -6.60 1.03
C ASP A 98 -3.35 -5.72 2.22
N PRO A 99 -4.15 -4.66 1.98
CA PRO A 99 -4.67 -3.79 3.05
C PRO A 99 -5.45 -4.53 4.15
N ARG A 100 -5.99 -5.72 3.84
CA ARG A 100 -6.79 -6.51 4.78
C ARG A 100 -5.94 -7.37 5.70
N SER A 101 -4.63 -7.49 5.43
CA SER A 101 -3.71 -8.21 6.33
C SER A 101 -3.42 -7.43 7.61
N LEU A 102 -3.76 -6.14 7.66
CA LEU A 102 -3.57 -5.29 8.83
C LEU A 102 -4.85 -5.26 9.66
N SER A 103 -4.70 -5.42 10.98
CA SER A 103 -5.77 -5.18 11.92
C SER A 103 -6.18 -3.69 11.90
N PRO A 104 -7.42 -3.34 12.27
CA PRO A 104 -7.83 -1.94 12.40
C PRO A 104 -6.92 -1.13 13.34
N GLU A 105 -6.43 -1.77 14.42
CA GLU A 105 -5.50 -1.18 15.37
C GLU A 105 -4.13 -0.90 14.73
N ASP A 106 -3.57 -1.86 13.99
CA ASP A 106 -2.30 -1.66 13.28
C ASP A 106 -2.41 -0.55 12.24
N ARG A 107 -3.55 -0.45 11.53
CA ARG A 107 -3.79 0.65 10.58
C ARG A 107 -3.82 2.00 11.30
N ALA A 108 -4.60 2.10 12.37
CA ALA A 108 -4.72 3.33 13.16
C ALA A 108 -3.37 3.80 13.75
N THR A 109 -2.53 2.84 14.15
CA THR A 109 -1.26 3.10 14.84
C THR A 109 -0.11 3.36 13.88
N HIS A 110 -0.03 2.60 12.79
CA HIS A 110 1.19 2.51 11.96
C HIS A 110 1.03 3.05 10.54
N LEU A 111 -0.20 3.32 10.07
CA LEU A 111 -0.41 3.94 8.78
C LEU A 111 -0.69 5.45 8.90
N PRO A 112 -0.23 6.25 7.93
CA PRO A 112 -0.72 7.60 7.70
C PRO A 112 -2.24 7.66 7.58
N LYS A 113 -2.87 8.70 8.12
CA LYS A 113 -4.34 8.86 8.16
C LYS A 113 -4.98 8.87 6.77
N ASP A 114 -4.28 9.42 5.78
CA ASP A 114 -4.72 9.47 4.38
C ASP A 114 -4.77 8.09 3.70
N LEU A 115 -4.21 7.04 4.32
CA LEU A 115 -4.28 5.66 3.85
C LEU A 115 -5.28 4.78 4.64
N HIS A 116 -6.02 5.35 5.61
CA HIS A 116 -6.96 4.59 6.44
C HIS A 116 -8.24 4.21 5.70
N ASP A 117 -8.72 5.08 4.81
CA ASP A 117 -10.06 5.02 4.20
C ASP A 117 -10.07 4.65 2.68
N THR A 118 -8.91 4.28 2.14
CA THR A 118 -8.73 3.77 0.76
C THR A 118 -8.75 2.25 0.72
#